data_AF-A0A970LMV4-F1
#
_entry.id   AF-A0A970LMV4-F1
#
_cell.length_a   1.000
_cell.length_b   1.000
_cell.length_c   1.000
_cell.angle_alpha   90.00
_cell.angle_beta   90.00
_cell.angle_gamma   90.00
#
_symmetry.space_group_name_H-M   'P 1'
#
loop_
_entity.id
_entity.type
_entity.pdbx_description
1 polymer ?
#
loop_
_entity_poly.entity_id
_entity_poly.type
_entity_poly.pdbx_seq_one_letter_code
_entity_poly.pdbx_strand_id
1 'polypeptide(L)'
;MKNIDQIKFKCPFCNADITSEYDSTINVTQNPELKEELFSGRIFLRECSECEKDIQIIYDFIYHDMDRKILLGFSRNPESFGEVISELMNSTDNEDFNFQTFYADYKIRAVADINDLFEKIYIFDDQLDDRAIELCKVFILQEWVDDPERKDLKIIGLKYLPLEVLKQEYAEAKDDLIGFNALTDNKKSLIIPLQRELYKNCEEHILSNLKSSAIEDNLIVNAKWLGNNLNN
;
A
#
# COMPACT_ATOMS: atom_id res chain seq x y z
N MET A 1 14.23 21.24 4.81
CA MET A 1 13.26 21.82 5.75
C MET A 1 12.19 20.76 5.97
N LYS A 2 11.84 20.41 7.20
CA LYS A 2 10.63 19.61 7.44
C LYS A 2 9.44 20.45 7.01
N ASN A 3 8.63 19.98 6.07
CA ASN A 3 7.34 20.61 5.77
C ASN A 3 6.39 20.19 6.90
N ILE A 4 6.28 21.05 7.91
CA ILE A 4 5.40 20.82 9.05
C ILE A 4 4.06 21.45 8.70
N ASP A 5 3.06 20.60 8.49
CA ASP A 5 1.69 21.01 8.26
C ASP A 5 0.92 21.07 9.59
N GLN A 6 -0.17 21.83 9.62
CA GLN A 6 -1.01 21.99 10.81
C GLN A 6 -2.42 21.51 10.55
N ILE A 7 -2.98 20.76 11.51
CA ILE A 7 -4.38 20.36 11.53
C ILE A 7 -5.07 20.91 12.77
N LYS A 8 -6.27 21.46 12.58
CA LYS A 8 -7.13 22.00 13.64
C LYS A 8 -8.38 21.16 13.77
N PHE A 9 -8.67 20.70 14.98
CA PHE A 9 -9.83 19.85 15.26
C PHE A 9 -10.23 19.95 16.74
N LYS A 10 -11.38 19.38 17.11
CA LYS A 10 -11.84 19.32 18.50
C LYS A 10 -11.58 17.96 19.11
N CYS A 11 -11.11 17.93 20.36
CA CYS A 11 -10.95 16.70 21.12
C CYS A 11 -12.30 15.95 21.20
N PRO A 12 -12.39 14.68 20.80
CA PRO A 12 -13.64 13.92 20.85
C PRO A 12 -14.07 13.57 22.29
N PHE A 13 -13.17 13.72 23.28
CA PHE A 13 -13.42 13.39 24.68
C PHE A 13 -13.82 14.59 25.55
N CYS A 14 -13.20 15.75 25.35
CA CYS A 14 -13.41 16.95 26.18
C CYS A 14 -13.79 18.21 25.39
N ASN A 15 -13.87 18.14 24.06
CA ASN A 15 -14.27 19.24 23.16
C ASN A 15 -13.31 20.45 23.12
N ALA A 16 -12.12 20.33 23.73
CA ALA A 16 -11.05 21.33 23.62
C ALA A 16 -10.59 21.50 22.16
N ASP A 17 -10.25 22.73 21.79
CA ASP A 17 -9.65 23.04 20.50
C ASP A 17 -8.17 22.59 20.47
N ILE A 18 -7.82 21.74 19.51
CA ILE A 18 -6.47 21.21 19.33
C ILE A 18 -5.93 21.72 18.00
N THR A 19 -4.69 22.23 18.03
CA THR A 19 -3.86 22.43 16.85
C THR A 19 -2.69 21.48 16.94
N SER A 20 -2.59 20.52 16.01
CA SER A 20 -1.49 19.56 15.96
C SER A 20 -0.65 19.80 14.73
N GLU A 21 0.67 19.72 14.91
CA GLU A 21 1.62 19.64 13.81
C GLU A 21 1.76 18.19 13.35
N TYR A 22 2.00 18.00 12.05
CA TYR A 22 2.33 16.71 11.47
C TYR A 22 3.31 16.85 10.32
N ASP A 23 4.08 15.78 10.10
CA ASP A 23 4.95 15.65 8.93
C ASP A 23 4.15 14.97 7.82
N SER A 24 4.00 15.66 6.69
CA SER A 24 3.34 15.11 5.50
C SER A 24 4.25 14.13 4.75
N THR A 25 5.49 13.91 5.20
CA THR A 25 6.41 12.90 4.66
C THR A 25 6.96 11.98 5.75
N ILE A 26 6.68 10.68 5.61
CA ILE A 26 7.27 9.60 6.41
C ILE A 26 8.45 9.03 5.61
N ASN A 27 9.64 9.62 5.78
CA ASN A 27 10.86 9.14 5.12
C ASN A 27 11.60 8.12 6.00
N VAL A 28 11.44 6.83 5.68
CA VAL A 28 12.00 5.73 6.48
C VAL A 28 13.47 5.46 6.17
N THR A 29 14.01 5.97 5.06
CA THR A 29 15.45 5.91 4.81
C THR A 29 16.20 6.90 5.70
N GLN A 30 15.63 8.08 5.92
CA GLN A 30 16.22 9.08 6.80
C GLN A 30 15.97 8.78 8.28
N ASN A 31 14.77 8.26 8.62
CA ASN A 31 14.35 7.94 9.99
C ASN A 31 13.70 6.54 10.04
N PRO A 32 14.49 5.46 10.12
CA PRO A 32 13.99 4.08 10.04
C PRO A 32 12.93 3.71 11.08
N GLU A 33 12.98 4.32 12.26
CA GLU A 33 12.02 4.13 13.35
C GLU A 33 10.58 4.51 12.96
N LEU A 34 10.42 5.43 12.01
CA LEU A 34 9.10 5.86 11.54
C LEU A 34 8.31 4.73 10.89
N LYS A 35 8.99 3.71 10.35
CA LYS A 35 8.33 2.54 9.78
C LYS A 35 7.58 1.76 10.86
N GLU A 36 8.23 1.50 12.00
CA GLU A 36 7.60 0.81 13.13
C GLU A 36 6.46 1.65 13.73
N GLU A 37 6.65 2.96 13.88
CA GLU A 37 5.60 3.85 14.37
C GLU A 37 4.38 3.93 13.44
N LEU A 38 4.62 3.87 12.12
CA LEU A 38 3.57 3.78 11.11
C LEU A 38 2.80 2.47 11.25
N PHE A 39 3.48 1.32 11.29
CA PHE A 39 2.83 0.01 11.44
C PHE A 39 2.09 -0.13 12.78
N SER A 40 2.61 0.44 13.86
CA SER A 40 1.94 0.42 15.17
C SER A 40 0.83 1.47 15.27
N GLY A 41 0.70 2.38 14.30
CA GLY A 41 -0.22 3.51 14.33
C GLY A 41 0.16 4.62 15.32
N ARG A 42 1.32 4.52 15.99
CA ARG A 42 1.79 5.50 16.99
C ARG A 42 2.02 6.87 16.36
N ILE A 43 2.44 6.90 15.10
CA ILE A 43 2.67 8.15 14.35
C ILE A 43 1.41 9.03 14.26
N PHE A 44 0.22 8.42 14.33
CA PHE A 44 -1.07 9.08 14.26
C PHE A 44 -1.65 9.45 15.63
N LEU A 45 -1.02 9.06 16.74
CA LEU A 45 -1.51 9.34 18.08
C LEU A 45 -1.08 10.74 18.53
N ARG A 46 -2.02 11.47 19.13
CA ARG A 46 -1.79 12.76 19.80
C ARG A 46 -2.51 12.76 21.13
N GLU A 47 -1.77 13.12 22.18
CA GLU A 47 -2.35 13.30 23.51
C GLU A 47 -3.02 14.68 23.60
N CYS A 48 -4.26 14.72 24.11
CA CYS A 48 -4.94 15.98 24.38
C CYS A 48 -4.39 16.64 25.66
N SER A 49 -3.85 17.85 25.57
CA SER A 49 -3.31 18.59 26.73
C SER A 49 -4.34 18.90 27.83
N GLU A 50 -5.64 18.86 27.53
CA GLU A 50 -6.70 19.20 28.48
C GLU A 50 -7.27 17.98 29.23
N CYS A 51 -7.20 16.78 28.64
CA CYS A 51 -7.81 15.58 29.24
C CYS A 51 -6.95 14.32 29.20
N GLU A 52 -5.72 14.43 28.67
CA GLU A 52 -4.69 13.38 28.63
C GLU A 52 -5.14 12.10 27.90
N LYS A 53 -6.17 12.22 27.04
CA LYS A 53 -6.62 11.12 26.18
C LYS A 53 -5.89 11.12 24.86
N ASP A 54 -5.49 9.92 24.43
CA ASP A 54 -4.96 9.69 23.09
C ASP A 54 -6.05 9.82 22.03
N ILE A 55 -5.73 10.57 20.99
CA ILE A 55 -6.57 10.82 19.83
C ILE A 55 -5.81 10.37 18.60
N GLN A 56 -6.45 9.53 17.79
CA GLN A 56 -5.90 9.11 16.52
C GLN A 56 -6.31 10.11 15.43
N ILE A 57 -5.32 10.67 14.73
CA ILE A 57 -5.50 11.61 13.63
C ILE A 57 -4.85 11.01 12.38
N ILE A 58 -5.68 10.67 11.41
CA ILE A 58 -5.21 10.20 10.09
C ILE A 58 -5.31 11.39 9.13
N TYR A 59 -4.17 11.78 8.57
CA TYR A 59 -3.99 12.84 7.59
C TYR A 59 -3.40 12.26 6.30
N ASP A 60 -3.37 13.06 5.23
CA ASP A 60 -2.71 12.68 3.99
C ASP A 60 -1.19 12.80 4.15
N PHE A 61 -0.44 11.81 3.66
CA PHE A 61 1.02 11.80 3.76
C PHE A 61 1.67 10.98 2.65
N ILE A 62 2.98 11.16 2.50
CA ILE A 62 3.83 10.40 1.60
C ILE A 62 4.71 9.46 2.42
N TYR A 63 4.65 8.16 2.15
CA TYR A 63 5.66 7.20 2.59
C TYR A 63 6.81 7.20 1.58
N HIS A 64 8.05 7.38 2.04
CA HIS A 64 9.23 7.44 1.18
C HIS A 64 10.34 6.53 1.71
N ASP A 65 10.70 5.54 0.90
CA ASP A 65 11.85 4.65 1.12
C ASP A 65 12.79 4.78 -0.09
N MET A 66 13.86 5.54 0.07
CA MET A 66 14.84 5.83 -0.98
C MET A 66 15.76 4.65 -1.29
N ASP A 67 15.99 3.78 -0.30
CA ASP A 67 16.83 2.59 -0.45
C ASP A 67 16.11 1.57 -1.32
N ARG A 68 14.80 1.41 -1.13
CA ARG A 68 13.94 0.51 -1.92
C ARG A 68 13.28 1.16 -3.13
N LYS A 69 13.49 2.47 -3.34
CA LYS A 69 12.88 3.27 -4.41
C LYS A 69 11.34 3.21 -4.37
N ILE A 70 10.75 3.46 -3.21
CA ILE A 70 9.30 3.42 -2.99
C ILE A 70 8.80 4.82 -2.64
N LEU A 71 7.72 5.25 -3.30
CA LEU A 71 6.99 6.48 -2.97
C LEU A 71 5.49 6.19 -2.95
N LEU A 72 4.85 6.20 -1.79
CA LEU A 72 3.41 5.92 -1.65
C LEU A 72 2.69 7.15 -1.13
N GLY A 73 1.76 7.69 -1.91
CA GLY A 73 0.81 8.70 -1.46
C GLY A 73 -0.37 8.04 -0.76
N PHE A 74 -0.56 8.32 0.52
CA PHE A 74 -1.77 7.99 1.25
C PHE A 74 -2.69 9.20 1.28
N SER A 75 -3.88 9.07 0.68
CA SER A 75 -4.93 10.09 0.74
C SER A 75 -6.31 9.47 0.58
N ARG A 76 -7.30 10.00 1.30
CA ARG A 76 -8.71 9.58 1.12
C ARG A 76 -9.23 9.82 -0.31
N ASN A 77 -8.57 10.70 -1.07
CA ASN A 77 -8.79 10.86 -2.50
C ASN A 77 -7.49 10.57 -3.25
N PRO A 78 -7.17 9.30 -3.56
CA PRO A 78 -5.90 8.94 -4.18
C PRO A 78 -5.72 9.54 -5.59
N GLU A 79 -6.80 9.97 -6.24
CA GLU A 79 -6.74 10.65 -7.54
C GLU A 79 -6.07 12.03 -7.42
N SER A 80 -6.22 12.73 -6.29
CA SER A 80 -5.55 14.02 -6.09
C SER A 80 -4.04 13.88 -5.95
N PHE A 81 -3.55 12.71 -5.49
CA PHE A 81 -2.12 12.41 -5.54
C PHE A 81 -1.63 12.28 -6.98
N GLY A 82 -2.46 11.74 -7.87
CA GLY A 82 -2.15 11.66 -9.30
C GLY A 82 -2.00 13.02 -9.94
N GLU A 83 -2.88 13.96 -9.64
CA GLU A 83 -2.77 15.35 -10.10
C GLU A 83 -1.44 15.97 -9.66
N VAL A 84 -1.05 15.80 -8.40
CA VAL A 84 0.23 16.30 -7.87
C VAL A 84 1.43 15.67 -8.60
N ILE A 85 1.41 14.35 -8.81
CA ILE A 85 2.49 13.66 -9.53
C ILE A 85 2.55 14.13 -10.99
N SER A 86 1.42 14.26 -11.67
CA SER A 86 1.35 14.78 -13.04
C SER A 86 1.88 16.22 -13.14
N GLU A 87 1.52 17.09 -12.19
CA GLU A 87 2.06 18.45 -12.11
C GLU A 87 3.58 18.44 -11.92
N LEU A 88 4.10 17.62 -11.00
CA LEU A 88 5.55 17.49 -10.77
C LEU A 88 6.29 16.93 -11.98
N MET A 89 5.71 15.94 -12.67
CA MET A 89 6.26 15.36 -13.90
C MET A 89 6.32 16.38 -15.05
N ASN A 90 5.34 17.27 -15.14
CA ASN A 90 5.26 18.30 -16.17
C ASN A 90 6.00 19.60 -15.80
N SER A 91 6.47 19.73 -14.56
CA SER A 91 7.21 20.91 -14.12
C SER A 91 8.58 20.97 -14.80
N THR A 92 8.75 21.93 -15.72
CA THR A 92 9.99 22.16 -16.48
C THR A 92 10.98 23.08 -15.78
N ASP A 93 10.61 23.60 -14.61
CA ASP A 93 11.15 24.86 -14.09
C ASP A 93 12.28 24.73 -13.05
N ASN A 94 12.77 23.52 -12.77
CA ASN A 94 13.96 23.33 -11.92
C ASN A 94 15.12 22.76 -12.73
N GLU A 95 16.05 23.64 -13.16
CA GLU A 95 17.33 23.23 -13.76
C GLU A 95 18.12 22.27 -12.85
N ASP A 96 17.85 22.29 -11.54
CA ASP A 96 18.53 21.47 -10.51
C ASP A 96 17.83 20.13 -10.19
N PHE A 97 16.56 19.93 -10.57
CA PHE A 97 15.80 18.72 -10.21
C PHE A 97 14.82 18.29 -11.30
N ASN A 98 15.12 17.17 -11.96
CA ASN A 98 14.24 16.54 -12.91
C ASN A 98 13.49 15.37 -12.25
N PHE A 99 12.20 15.56 -11.96
CA PHE A 99 11.36 14.55 -11.32
C PHE A 99 11.35 13.23 -12.10
N GLN A 100 11.17 13.31 -13.42
CA GLN A 100 11.08 12.13 -14.29
C GLN A 100 12.35 11.29 -14.24
N THR A 101 13.52 11.92 -14.19
CA THR A 101 14.82 11.23 -14.12
C THR A 101 15.08 10.69 -12.72
N PHE A 102 14.80 11.49 -11.68
CA PHE A 102 15.06 11.11 -10.29
C PHE A 102 14.20 9.93 -9.82
N TYR A 103 12.95 9.88 -10.29
CA TYR A 103 11.99 8.85 -9.91
C TYR A 103 11.75 7.79 -11.00
N ALA A 104 12.61 7.72 -12.03
CA ALA A 104 12.46 6.77 -13.14
C ALA A 104 12.43 5.30 -12.68
N ASP A 105 13.18 4.97 -11.62
CA ASP A 105 13.28 3.63 -11.03
C ASP A 105 12.39 3.45 -9.78
N TYR A 106 11.58 4.45 -9.44
CA TYR A 106 10.71 4.37 -8.26
C TYR A 106 9.39 3.65 -8.54
N LYS A 107 8.98 2.86 -7.55
CA LYS A 107 7.62 2.34 -7.41
C LYS A 107 6.75 3.43 -6.78
N ILE A 108 6.11 4.24 -7.62
CA ILE A 108 5.17 5.30 -7.20
C ILE A 108 3.74 4.75 -7.18
N ARG A 109 3.03 4.85 -6.05
CA ARG A 109 1.62 4.46 -5.93
C ARG A 109 0.79 5.46 -5.12
N ALA A 110 -0.52 5.45 -5.33
CA ALA A 110 -1.50 6.11 -4.49
C ALA A 110 -2.44 5.07 -3.86
N VAL A 111 -2.76 5.26 -2.58
CA VAL A 111 -3.64 4.38 -1.80
C VAL A 111 -4.59 5.21 -0.93
N ALA A 112 -5.80 4.69 -0.73
CA ALA A 112 -6.84 5.35 0.06
C ALA A 112 -7.12 4.69 1.41
N ASP A 113 -6.62 3.47 1.60
CA ASP A 113 -6.81 2.68 2.81
C ASP A 113 -5.45 2.34 3.42
N ILE A 114 -5.37 2.35 4.76
CA ILE A 114 -4.11 2.11 5.47
C ILE A 114 -3.64 0.66 5.32
N ASN A 115 -4.57 -0.29 5.15
CA ASN A 115 -4.21 -1.68 4.90
C ASN A 115 -3.70 -1.87 3.47
N ASP A 116 -4.21 -1.10 2.50
CA ASP A 116 -3.62 -1.05 1.15
C ASP A 116 -2.19 -0.52 1.22
N LEU A 117 -1.94 0.56 1.98
CA LEU A 117 -0.59 1.09 2.18
C LEU A 117 0.34 0.01 2.76
N PHE A 118 -0.07 -0.63 3.85
CA PHE A 118 0.73 -1.66 4.51
C PHE A 118 0.99 -2.84 3.59
N GLU A 119 -0.03 -3.28 2.85
CA GLU A 119 0.13 -4.34 1.85
C GLU A 119 1.17 -3.96 0.80
N LYS A 120 1.14 -2.74 0.24
CA LYS A 120 2.15 -2.30 -0.73
C LYS A 120 3.56 -2.28 -0.13
N ILE A 121 3.70 -1.79 1.11
CA ILE A 121 4.99 -1.80 1.81
C ILE A 121 5.51 -3.24 1.94
N TYR A 122 4.68 -4.18 2.39
CA TYR A 122 5.09 -5.58 2.54
C TYR A 122 5.46 -6.25 1.21
N ILE A 123 4.67 -6.02 0.16
CA ILE A 123 4.97 -6.54 -1.19
C ILE A 123 6.34 -6.04 -1.65
N PHE A 124 6.63 -4.75 -1.46
CA PHE A 124 7.89 -4.16 -1.91
C PHE A 124 9.08 -4.51 -1.02
N ASP A 125 8.85 -4.71 0.29
CA ASP A 125 9.87 -5.22 1.21
C ASP A 125 10.35 -6.61 0.80
N ASP A 126 9.41 -7.46 0.38
CA ASP A 126 9.64 -8.81 -0.15
C ASP A 126 10.09 -8.82 -1.63
N GLN A 127 10.36 -7.64 -2.20
CA GLN A 127 10.85 -7.44 -3.57
C GLN A 127 9.92 -7.98 -4.66
N LEU A 128 8.61 -7.98 -4.41
CA LEU A 128 7.59 -8.39 -5.37
C LEU A 128 7.04 -7.19 -6.15
N ASP A 129 6.33 -7.51 -7.25
CA ASP A 129 5.56 -6.58 -8.07
C ASP A 129 4.09 -6.60 -7.63
N ASP A 130 3.57 -5.45 -7.21
CA ASP A 130 2.21 -5.33 -6.70
C ASP A 130 1.15 -5.59 -7.77
N ARG A 131 1.47 -5.36 -9.05
CA ARG A 131 0.60 -5.65 -10.18
C ARG A 131 0.44 -7.15 -10.39
N ALA A 132 1.54 -7.89 -10.26
CA ALA A 132 1.52 -9.36 -10.31
C ALA A 132 0.75 -9.94 -9.13
N ILE A 133 0.88 -9.35 -7.94
CA ILE A 133 0.09 -9.71 -6.76
C ILE A 133 -1.41 -9.51 -6.98
N GLU A 134 -1.83 -8.40 -7.58
CA GLU A 134 -3.25 -8.20 -7.93
C GLU A 134 -3.75 -9.31 -8.88
N LEU A 135 -2.95 -9.72 -9.87
CA LEU A 135 -3.34 -10.81 -10.77
C LEU A 135 -3.41 -12.16 -10.04
N CYS A 136 -2.48 -12.45 -9.12
CA CYS A 136 -2.54 -13.62 -8.25
C CYS A 136 -3.84 -13.67 -7.44
N LYS A 137 -4.30 -12.52 -6.92
CA LYS A 137 -5.58 -12.43 -6.20
C LYS A 137 -6.76 -12.83 -7.08
N VAL A 138 -6.75 -12.49 -8.36
CA VAL A 138 -7.79 -12.92 -9.31
C VAL A 138 -7.82 -14.44 -9.45
N PHE A 139 -6.66 -15.09 -9.63
CA PHE A 139 -6.59 -16.55 -9.69
C PHE A 139 -7.11 -17.21 -8.42
N ILE A 140 -6.71 -16.71 -7.25
CA ILE A 140 -7.21 -17.21 -5.95
C ILE A 140 -8.73 -17.10 -5.87
N LEU A 141 -9.31 -15.97 -6.28
CA LEU A 141 -10.76 -15.76 -6.25
C LEU A 141 -11.50 -16.68 -7.24
N GLN A 142 -10.92 -16.95 -8.41
CA GLN A 142 -11.49 -17.89 -9.38
C GLN A 142 -11.50 -19.31 -8.81
N GLU A 143 -10.35 -19.81 -8.33
CA GLU A 143 -10.25 -21.13 -7.69
C GLU A 143 -11.17 -21.26 -6.49
N TRP A 144 -11.33 -20.17 -5.71
CA TRP A 144 -12.22 -20.14 -4.55
C TRP A 144 -13.69 -20.35 -4.92
N VAL A 145 -14.14 -19.71 -6.00
CA VAL A 145 -15.53 -19.82 -6.49
C VAL A 145 -15.79 -21.21 -7.06
N ASP A 146 -14.79 -21.83 -7.69
CA ASP A 146 -14.91 -23.14 -8.31
C ASP A 146 -14.85 -24.30 -7.30
N ASP A 147 -14.41 -24.07 -6.06
CA ASP A 147 -14.32 -25.08 -5.00
C ASP A 147 -15.71 -25.41 -4.38
N PRO A 148 -16.26 -26.63 -4.61
CA PRO A 148 -17.56 -27.01 -4.09
C PRO A 148 -17.65 -27.05 -2.56
N GLU A 149 -16.53 -27.22 -1.86
CA GLU A 149 -16.47 -27.25 -0.40
C GLU A 149 -16.61 -25.84 0.21
N ARG A 150 -16.41 -24.79 -0.60
CA ARG A 150 -16.44 -23.38 -0.18
C ARG A 150 -17.65 -22.60 -0.68
N LYS A 151 -18.62 -23.28 -1.31
CA LYS A 151 -19.81 -22.66 -1.94
C LYS A 151 -20.61 -21.69 -1.04
N ASP A 152 -20.59 -21.92 0.28
CA ASP A 152 -21.32 -21.13 1.27
C ASP A 152 -20.40 -20.13 2.03
N LEU A 153 -19.14 -20.01 1.63
CA LEU A 153 -18.12 -19.19 2.29
C LEU A 153 -17.55 -18.18 1.31
N LYS A 154 -17.68 -16.88 1.60
CA LYS A 154 -17.19 -15.81 0.72
C LYS A 154 -15.94 -15.17 1.27
N ILE A 155 -14.96 -14.93 0.40
CA ILE A 155 -13.86 -14.00 0.70
C ILE A 155 -14.41 -12.57 0.64
N ILE A 156 -14.24 -11.84 1.74
CA ILE A 156 -14.58 -10.41 1.87
C ILE A 156 -13.35 -9.51 1.92
N GLY A 157 -12.15 -10.10 2.05
CA GLY A 157 -10.88 -9.39 1.94
C GLY A 157 -9.76 -10.36 1.58
N LEU A 158 -8.89 -9.98 0.66
CA LEU A 158 -7.74 -10.79 0.24
C LEU A 158 -6.51 -9.90 0.14
N LYS A 159 -5.52 -10.19 0.97
CA LYS A 159 -4.29 -9.40 1.11
C LYS A 159 -3.06 -10.29 1.03
N TYR A 160 -1.98 -9.76 0.49
CA TYR A 160 -0.67 -10.39 0.57
C TYR A 160 -0.28 -10.61 2.04
N LEU A 161 0.24 -11.80 2.34
CA LEU A 161 0.79 -12.16 3.64
C LEU A 161 2.32 -12.07 3.55
N PRO A 162 3.00 -11.23 4.35
CA PRO A 162 4.45 -11.07 4.29
C PRO A 162 5.17 -12.42 4.46
N LEU A 163 6.29 -12.62 3.74
CA LEU A 163 7.00 -13.91 3.74
C LEU A 163 7.39 -14.37 5.15
N GLU A 164 7.84 -13.44 5.99
CA GLU A 164 8.22 -13.73 7.38
C GLU A 164 7.02 -14.23 8.20
N VAL A 165 5.83 -13.65 8.01
CA VAL A 165 4.60 -14.09 8.70
C VAL A 165 4.14 -15.44 8.15
N LEU A 166 4.21 -15.64 6.83
CA LEU A 166 3.88 -16.93 6.22
C LEU A 166 4.74 -18.06 6.80
N LYS A 167 6.06 -17.82 6.93
CA LYS A 167 7.01 -18.79 7.51
C LYS A 167 6.73 -19.12 8.98
N GLN A 168 6.16 -18.17 9.73
CA GLN A 168 5.81 -18.35 11.13
C GLN A 168 4.47 -19.09 11.30
N GLU A 169 3.47 -18.74 10.50
CA GLU A 169 2.08 -19.18 10.69
C GLU A 169 1.70 -20.40 9.84
N TYR A 170 2.50 -20.76 8.84
CA TYR A 170 2.24 -21.90 7.95
C TYR A 170 3.43 -22.85 7.98
N ALA A 171 3.33 -23.94 8.77
CA ALA A 171 4.44 -24.86 9.04
C ALA A 171 5.06 -25.51 7.78
N GLU A 172 4.29 -25.62 6.69
CA GLU A 172 4.74 -26.15 5.40
C GLU A 172 5.35 -25.08 4.48
N ALA A 173 5.42 -23.82 4.93
CA ALA A 173 5.99 -22.71 4.18
C ALA A 173 7.46 -22.96 3.84
N LYS A 174 7.71 -23.15 2.56
CA LYS A 174 9.04 -23.19 1.95
C LYS A 174 9.24 -21.93 1.11
N ASP A 175 10.47 -21.69 0.67
CA ASP A 175 10.81 -20.49 -0.11
C ASP A 175 10.14 -20.45 -1.51
N ASP A 176 9.54 -21.56 -1.95
CA ASP A 176 8.76 -21.71 -3.18
C ASP A 176 7.30 -21.26 -3.04
N LEU A 177 6.87 -20.78 -1.87
CA LEU A 177 5.52 -20.26 -1.66
C LEU A 177 5.50 -18.75 -1.48
N ILE A 178 4.39 -18.15 -1.90
CA ILE A 178 3.93 -16.83 -1.46
C ILE A 178 2.59 -16.99 -0.75
N GLY A 179 2.29 -16.08 0.18
CA GLY A 179 1.13 -16.21 1.07
C GLY A 179 0.11 -15.12 0.84
N PHE A 180 -1.16 -15.46 1.07
CA PHE A 180 -2.25 -14.50 1.13
C PHE A 180 -3.09 -14.75 2.38
N ASN A 181 -3.54 -13.67 3.01
CA ASN A 181 -4.56 -13.72 4.05
C ASN A 181 -5.94 -13.46 3.42
N ALA A 182 -6.82 -14.47 3.49
CA ALA A 182 -8.20 -14.39 3.05
C ALA A 182 -9.12 -14.22 4.27
N LEU A 183 -9.72 -13.04 4.42
CA LEU A 183 -10.78 -12.78 5.38
C LEU A 183 -12.13 -13.21 4.78
N THR A 184 -12.85 -14.06 5.49
CA THR A 184 -14.15 -14.59 5.06
C THR A 184 -15.34 -13.91 5.76
N ASP A 185 -16.53 -14.03 5.17
CA ASP A 185 -17.77 -13.42 5.68
C ASP A 185 -18.20 -13.91 7.08
N ASN A 186 -17.76 -15.10 7.48
CA ASN A 186 -17.87 -15.59 8.86
C ASN A 186 -16.81 -15.03 9.83
N LYS A 187 -16.03 -14.02 9.39
CA LYS A 187 -14.96 -13.33 10.14
C LYS A 187 -13.74 -14.19 10.49
N LYS A 188 -13.54 -15.32 9.81
CA LYS A 188 -12.30 -16.10 9.93
C LYS A 188 -11.27 -15.62 8.91
N SER A 189 -10.00 -15.76 9.28
CA SER A 189 -8.87 -15.55 8.38
C SER A 189 -8.26 -16.89 8.02
N LEU A 190 -7.94 -17.07 6.74
CA LEU A 190 -7.32 -18.27 6.20
C LEU A 190 -6.05 -17.89 5.44
N ILE A 191 -5.00 -18.68 5.61
CA ILE A 191 -3.78 -18.55 4.82
C ILE A 191 -3.97 -19.33 3.53
N ILE A 192 -3.84 -18.64 2.40
CA ILE A 192 -3.86 -19.23 1.06
C ILE A 192 -2.43 -19.19 0.53
N PRO A 193 -1.70 -20.33 0.56
CA PRO A 193 -0.41 -20.43 -0.09
C PRO A 193 -0.59 -20.51 -1.60
N LEU A 194 0.30 -19.86 -2.34
CA LEU A 194 0.35 -19.89 -3.79
C LEU A 194 1.79 -20.20 -4.24
N GLN A 195 1.92 -21.07 -5.23
CA GLN A 195 3.23 -21.44 -5.76
C GLN A 195 3.92 -20.22 -6.36
N ARG A 196 5.17 -19.96 -5.97
CA ARG A 196 5.98 -18.85 -6.49
C ARG A 196 6.12 -18.90 -8.00
N GLU A 197 6.04 -20.09 -8.61
CA GLU A 197 6.02 -20.23 -10.06
C GLU A 197 4.76 -19.61 -10.70
N LEU A 198 3.59 -19.76 -10.08
CA LEU A 198 2.37 -19.07 -10.54
C LEU A 198 2.49 -17.55 -10.40
N TYR A 199 3.15 -17.06 -9.34
CA TYR A 199 3.48 -15.63 -9.22
C TYR A 199 4.36 -15.14 -10.37
N LYS A 200 5.43 -15.87 -10.72
CA LYS A 200 6.31 -15.50 -11.84
C LYS A 200 5.55 -15.46 -13.16
N ASN A 201 4.67 -16.43 -13.40
CA ASN A 201 3.80 -16.41 -14.58
C ASN A 201 2.89 -15.17 -14.62
N CYS A 202 2.36 -14.75 -13.45
CA CYS A 202 1.60 -13.52 -13.35
C CYS A 202 2.46 -12.29 -13.66
N GLU A 203 3.68 -12.22 -13.11
CA GLU A 203 4.62 -11.14 -13.33
C GLU A 203 5.02 -11.02 -14.81
N GLU A 204 5.40 -12.13 -15.45
CA GLU A 204 5.71 -12.18 -16.88
C GLU A 204 4.52 -11.76 -17.74
N HIS A 205 3.30 -12.20 -17.36
CA HIS A 205 2.09 -11.82 -18.06
C HIS A 205 1.80 -10.31 -17.95
N ILE A 206 1.91 -9.73 -16.74
CA ILE A 206 1.78 -8.29 -16.56
C ILE A 206 2.80 -7.57 -17.43
N LEU A 207 4.09 -7.88 -17.30
CA LEU A 207 5.16 -7.18 -18.03
C LEU A 207 4.99 -7.25 -19.55
N SER A 208 4.44 -8.35 -20.07
CA SER A 208 4.23 -8.57 -21.50
C SER A 208 2.97 -7.91 -22.07
N ASN A 209 1.97 -7.62 -21.23
CA ASN A 209 0.63 -7.21 -21.69
C ASN A 209 0.19 -5.83 -21.19
N LEU A 210 1.06 -5.06 -20.54
CA LEU A 210 0.74 -3.69 -20.15
C LEU A 210 0.40 -2.82 -21.37
N LYS A 211 -0.74 -2.11 -21.31
CA LYS A 211 -1.12 -1.08 -22.29
C LYS A 211 -0.17 0.11 -22.27
N SER A 212 0.31 0.46 -21.07
CA SER A 212 1.16 1.61 -20.83
C SER A 212 2.03 1.38 -19.60
N SER A 213 3.27 1.85 -19.69
CA SER A 213 4.22 1.91 -18.57
C SER A 213 4.28 3.30 -17.93
N ALA A 214 3.39 4.23 -18.32
CA ALA A 214 3.33 5.55 -17.71
C ALA A 214 2.99 5.44 -16.22
N ILE A 215 3.61 6.30 -15.41
CA ILE A 215 3.41 6.35 -13.96
C ILE A 215 1.93 6.59 -13.63
N GLU A 216 1.29 7.49 -14.37
CA GLU A 216 -0.12 7.87 -14.20
C GLU A 216 -1.05 6.65 -14.34
N ASP A 217 -0.82 5.80 -15.34
CA ASP A 217 -1.59 4.58 -15.59
C ASP A 217 -1.32 3.48 -14.55
N ASN A 218 -0.23 3.58 -13.79
CA ASN A 218 0.19 2.61 -12.79
C ASN A 218 0.15 3.18 -11.36
N LEU A 219 -0.48 4.33 -11.15
CA LEU A 219 -0.48 5.00 -9.85
C LEU A 219 -1.38 4.28 -8.84
N ILE A 220 -2.57 3.88 -9.27
CA ILE A 220 -3.52 3.13 -8.44
C ILE A 220 -3.59 1.71 -8.99
N VAL A 221 -2.96 0.75 -8.28
CA VAL A 221 -2.92 -0.66 -8.67
C VAL A 221 -3.81 -1.48 -7.74
N ASN A 222 -4.94 -1.92 -8.28
CA ASN A 222 -5.95 -2.76 -7.62
C ASN A 222 -6.70 -3.62 -8.66
N ALA A 223 -7.74 -4.35 -8.25
CA ALA A 223 -8.55 -5.16 -9.17
C ALA A 223 -9.14 -4.38 -10.38
N LYS A 224 -9.53 -3.11 -10.20
CA LYS A 224 -10.02 -2.25 -11.30
C LYS A 224 -8.91 -1.92 -12.29
N TRP A 225 -7.69 -1.73 -11.80
CA TRP A 225 -6.51 -1.47 -12.63
C TRP A 225 -6.25 -2.61 -13.62
N LEU A 226 -6.34 -3.88 -13.19
CA LEU A 226 -6.12 -5.04 -14.06
C LEU A 226 -7.03 -5.03 -15.30
N GLY A 227 -8.33 -4.80 -15.11
CA GLY A 227 -9.30 -4.78 -16.21
C GLY A 227 -9.10 -3.63 -17.19
N ASN A 228 -8.46 -2.55 -16.76
CA ASN A 228 -8.25 -1.37 -17.58
C ASN A 228 -6.89 -1.36 -18.29
N ASN A 229 -5.86 -1.98 -17.71
CA ASN A 229 -4.45 -1.75 -18.11
C ASN A 229 -3.75 -2.94 -18.76
N LEU A 230 -4.42 -4.10 -18.91
CA LEU A 230 -3.89 -5.23 -19.66
C LEU A 230 -4.52 -5.31 -21.05
N ASN A 231 -3.69 -5.60 -22.06
CA ASN A 231 -4.13 -5.98 -23.40
C ASN A 231 -4.88 -7.32 -23.32
N ASN A 232 -5.97 -7.44 -24.07
CA ASN A 232 -6.72 -8.68 -24.20
C ASN A 232 -5.97 -9.73 -25.01
#